data_AF-A0A3M2SUB4-F1
#
_entry.id   AF-A0A3M2SUB4-F1
#
_cell.length_a   1.000
_cell.length_b   1.000
_cell.length_c   1.000
_cell.angle_alpha   90.00
_cell.angle_beta   90.00
_cell.angle_gamma   90.00
#
_symmetry.space_group_name_H-M   'P 1'
#
loop_
_entity.id
_entity.type
_entity.pdbx_description
1 polymer ?
#
loop_
_entity_poly.entity_id
_entity_poly.type
_entity_poly.pdbx_seq_one_letter_code
_entity_poly.pdbx_strand_id
1 'polypeptide(L)'
;MAFLAKVLVATAGLLPAVHAASSTSSAANAQYTLPFDSMEGVTMIPNVEVPNRVDAQAVCPGYKASNVQHSSRGLTATLSLAGEPCNVYGTDIATLSLTVDYQAKDRLNIQIIPAHLDASNASFYLIDEDVVPRSQASNGSVSASDLTFSWSNGPSFNFEVTRKATGDVLFSTKNTVVVYENQFIELETSLPEDYNLYGLGEHVQQFRIKENLTLTTWAADAGNVIDE
;
A
#
# COMPACT_ATOMS: atom_id res chain seq x y z
N MET A 1 3.27 94.28 25.41
CA MET A 1 1.99 94.85 24.92
C MET A 1 1.23 93.74 24.26
N ALA A 2 0.03 93.44 24.78
CA ALA A 2 -0.91 92.53 24.14
C ALA A 2 -1.26 93.02 22.73
N PHE A 3 -1.56 92.11 21.79
CA PHE A 3 -2.79 92.24 21.00
C PHE A 3 -3.23 90.89 20.43
N LEU A 4 -4.54 90.67 20.59
CA LEU A 4 -5.34 89.54 20.17
C LEU A 4 -5.45 89.41 18.64
N ALA A 5 -5.45 88.15 18.23
CA ALA A 5 -6.33 87.47 17.27
C ALA A 5 -6.91 88.22 16.04
N LYS A 6 -6.79 87.56 14.89
CA LYS A 6 -7.95 87.26 14.03
C LYS A 6 -7.79 85.87 13.41
N VAL A 7 -8.79 85.03 13.65
CA VAL A 7 -8.96 83.71 13.05
C VAL A 7 -9.51 83.90 11.64
N LEU A 8 -8.93 83.20 10.66
CA LEU A 8 -9.52 82.97 9.36
C LEU A 8 -9.55 81.45 9.14
N VAL A 9 -10.74 80.87 9.07
CA VAL A 9 -10.94 79.44 8.81
C VAL A 9 -10.78 79.22 7.30
N ALA A 10 -9.70 78.54 6.91
CA ALA A 10 -9.55 77.98 5.58
C ALA A 10 -9.77 76.46 5.67
N THR A 11 -10.78 75.96 4.96
CA THR A 11 -11.06 74.53 4.84
C THR A 11 -9.97 73.86 4.01
N ALA A 12 -9.05 73.14 4.66
CA ALA A 12 -8.10 72.26 4.00
C ALA A 12 -8.70 70.85 3.88
N GLY A 13 -8.91 70.39 2.64
CA GLY A 13 -9.25 69.00 2.38
C GLY A 13 -8.08 68.09 2.75
N LEU A 14 -8.32 67.15 3.66
CA LEU A 14 -7.41 66.05 3.96
C LEU A 14 -7.66 64.92 2.96
N LEU A 15 -6.67 64.63 2.11
CA LEU A 15 -6.59 63.35 1.41
C LEU A 15 -6.04 62.31 2.40
N PRO A 16 -6.74 61.18 2.63
CA PRO A 16 -6.18 60.09 3.44
C PRO A 16 -5.13 59.34 2.62
N ALA A 17 -3.96 59.14 3.23
CA ALA A 17 -2.95 58.20 2.74
C ALA A 17 -3.50 56.77 2.86
N VAL A 18 -3.83 56.16 1.72
CA VAL A 18 -4.33 54.79 1.66
C VAL A 18 -3.14 53.84 1.82
N HIS A 19 -3.15 53.03 2.89
CA HIS A 19 -2.28 51.87 3.01
C HIS A 19 -2.69 50.85 1.94
N ALA A 20 -1.81 50.59 0.98
CA ALA A 20 -2.05 49.57 -0.03
C ALA A 20 -2.03 48.17 0.63
N ALA A 21 -3.16 47.48 0.60
CA ALA A 21 -3.22 46.07 0.89
C ALA A 21 -2.41 45.31 -0.17
N SER A 22 -1.52 44.41 0.27
CA SER A 22 -0.83 43.48 -0.62
C SER A 22 -1.87 42.64 -1.37
N SER A 23 -1.83 42.72 -2.70
CA SER A 23 -2.67 41.91 -3.57
C SER A 23 -2.32 40.42 -3.38
N THR A 24 -3.26 39.63 -2.91
CA THR A 24 -3.24 38.17 -3.07
C THR A 24 -3.24 37.86 -4.56
N SER A 25 -2.15 37.27 -5.06
CA SER A 25 -2.08 36.78 -6.43
C SER A 25 -2.87 35.48 -6.55
N SER A 26 -4.06 35.53 -7.14
CA SER A 26 -4.71 34.34 -7.69
C SER A 26 -3.88 33.84 -8.89
N ALA A 27 -3.57 32.55 -8.94
CA ALA A 27 -2.85 31.94 -10.06
C ALA A 27 -3.56 32.26 -11.39
N ALA A 28 -2.79 32.63 -12.42
CA ALA A 28 -3.32 33.12 -13.69
C ALA A 28 -4.03 32.06 -14.54
N ASN A 29 -3.92 30.77 -14.18
CA ASN A 29 -4.52 29.67 -14.90
C ASN A 29 -5.25 28.75 -13.91
N ALA A 30 -6.49 28.37 -14.23
CA ALA A 30 -7.17 27.31 -13.52
C ALA A 30 -6.34 26.02 -13.68
N GLN A 31 -5.89 25.45 -12.57
CA GLN A 31 -5.33 24.10 -12.61
C GLN A 31 -6.46 23.13 -12.91
N TYR A 32 -6.19 22.15 -13.77
CA TYR A 32 -7.13 21.08 -14.01
C TYR A 32 -7.40 20.35 -12.70
N THR A 33 -8.63 20.48 -12.19
CA THR A 33 -9.13 19.71 -11.06
C THR A 33 -10.03 18.61 -11.61
N LEU A 34 -9.86 17.40 -11.12
CA LEU A 34 -10.78 16.31 -11.44
C LEU A 34 -12.21 16.72 -11.01
N PRO A 35 -13.24 16.43 -11.81
CA PRO A 35 -14.62 16.74 -11.44
C PRO A 35 -14.98 16.05 -10.12
N PHE A 36 -15.80 16.67 -9.27
CA PHE A 36 -16.16 16.13 -7.95
C PHE A 36 -16.68 14.68 -8.04
N ASP A 37 -17.46 14.38 -9.07
CA ASP A 37 -18.03 13.05 -9.35
C ASP A 37 -16.95 11.98 -9.60
N SER A 38 -15.72 12.36 -9.97
CA SER A 38 -14.61 11.41 -10.09
C SER A 38 -14.03 10.97 -8.73
N MET A 39 -14.41 11.66 -7.65
CA MET A 39 -14.13 11.25 -6.27
C MET A 39 -15.24 10.35 -5.72
N GLU A 40 -16.37 10.25 -6.42
CA GLU A 40 -17.49 9.39 -6.04
C GLU A 40 -17.16 7.95 -6.44
N GLY A 41 -16.44 7.27 -5.56
CA GLY A 41 -16.19 5.84 -5.67
C GLY A 41 -17.51 5.06 -5.62
N VAL A 42 -17.55 3.89 -6.26
CA VAL A 42 -18.67 2.96 -6.08
C VAL A 42 -18.75 2.60 -4.60
N THR A 43 -19.95 2.65 -4.00
CA THR A 43 -20.16 2.14 -2.64
C THR A 43 -19.84 0.66 -2.62
N MET A 44 -18.69 0.31 -2.05
CA MET A 44 -18.28 -1.06 -1.81
C MET A 44 -18.79 -1.45 -0.43
N ILE A 45 -19.61 -2.49 -0.35
CA ILE A 45 -19.95 -3.10 0.94
C ILE A 45 -18.71 -3.88 1.41
N PRO A 46 -18.15 -3.58 2.60
CA PRO A 46 -17.04 -4.36 3.13
C PRO A 46 -17.40 -5.85 3.14
N ASN A 47 -16.49 -6.70 2.69
CA ASN A 47 -16.76 -8.14 2.60
C ASN A 47 -17.20 -8.76 3.95
N VAL A 48 -16.73 -8.19 5.06
CA VAL A 48 -17.14 -8.57 6.42
C VAL A 48 -18.63 -8.36 6.71
N GLU A 49 -19.27 -7.40 6.04
CA GLU A 49 -20.69 -7.09 6.20
C GLU A 49 -21.60 -7.90 5.26
N VAL A 50 -21.03 -8.64 4.30
CA VAL A 50 -21.80 -9.43 3.33
C VAL A 50 -22.21 -10.77 3.96
N PRO A 51 -23.52 -11.01 4.21
CA PRO A 51 -23.98 -12.31 4.66
C PRO A 51 -23.70 -13.37 3.59
N ASN A 52 -23.08 -14.50 3.98
CA ASN A 52 -22.64 -15.59 3.10
C ASN A 52 -21.51 -15.22 2.12
N ARG A 53 -20.58 -14.34 2.52
CA ARG A 53 -19.35 -14.10 1.74
C ARG A 53 -18.63 -15.41 1.40
N VAL A 54 -18.19 -15.52 0.15
CA VAL A 54 -17.43 -16.69 -0.32
C VAL A 54 -16.00 -16.59 0.20
N ASP A 55 -15.56 -17.58 0.96
CA ASP A 55 -14.18 -17.62 1.44
C ASP A 55 -13.23 -17.95 0.28
N ALA A 56 -12.47 -16.96 -0.17
CA ALA A 56 -11.49 -17.12 -1.26
C ALA A 56 -10.42 -18.16 -0.90
N GLN A 57 -10.04 -18.29 0.38
CA GLN A 57 -9.10 -19.32 0.83
C GLN A 57 -9.64 -20.74 0.63
N ALA A 58 -10.97 -20.91 0.66
CA ALA A 58 -11.61 -22.20 0.51
C ALA A 58 -11.89 -22.60 -0.95
N VAL A 59 -12.11 -21.62 -1.83
CA VAL A 59 -12.55 -21.90 -3.22
C VAL A 59 -11.50 -21.65 -4.29
N CYS A 60 -10.53 -20.76 -4.04
CA CYS A 60 -9.55 -20.39 -5.05
C CYS A 60 -8.43 -21.46 -5.14
N PRO A 61 -7.96 -21.78 -6.37
CA PRO A 61 -6.99 -22.85 -6.56
C PRO A 61 -5.57 -22.49 -6.10
N GLY A 62 -5.29 -21.20 -5.90
CA GLY A 62 -3.95 -20.68 -5.71
C GLY A 62 -3.08 -20.84 -6.96
N TYR A 63 -1.77 -20.87 -6.77
CA TYR A 63 -0.79 -20.90 -7.87
C TYR A 63 0.14 -22.11 -7.79
N LYS A 64 0.91 -22.37 -8.85
CA LYS A 64 2.06 -23.28 -8.86
C LYS A 64 3.26 -22.58 -9.48
N ALA A 65 4.40 -22.65 -8.79
CA ALA A 65 5.66 -22.16 -9.31
C ALA A 65 6.26 -23.13 -10.34
N SER A 66 6.76 -22.56 -11.43
CA SER A 66 7.46 -23.24 -12.51
C SER A 66 8.61 -22.35 -13.01
N ASN A 67 9.46 -22.87 -13.91
CA ASN A 67 10.58 -22.14 -14.51
C ASN A 67 11.51 -21.47 -13.49
N VAL A 68 11.76 -22.14 -12.35
CA VAL A 68 12.52 -21.56 -11.25
C VAL A 68 13.99 -21.42 -11.63
N GLN A 69 14.50 -20.19 -11.60
CA GLN A 69 15.89 -19.86 -11.88
C GLN A 69 16.56 -19.34 -10.62
N HIS A 70 17.67 -19.95 -10.24
CA HIS A 70 18.45 -19.54 -9.08
C HIS A 70 19.63 -18.66 -9.47
N SER A 71 19.94 -17.68 -8.62
CA SER A 71 21.15 -16.87 -8.71
C SER A 71 21.81 -16.75 -7.34
N SER A 72 23.02 -16.18 -7.29
CA SER A 72 23.68 -15.84 -6.03
C SER A 72 22.88 -14.84 -5.18
N ARG A 73 21.94 -14.12 -5.80
CA ARG A 73 21.11 -13.07 -5.20
C ARG A 73 19.68 -13.49 -4.89
N GLY A 74 19.28 -14.72 -5.20
CA GLY A 74 17.93 -15.21 -4.91
C GLY A 74 17.38 -16.08 -6.03
N LEU A 75 16.12 -15.88 -6.40
CA LEU A 75 15.48 -16.64 -7.47
C LEU A 75 14.39 -15.87 -8.20
N THR A 76 14.05 -16.35 -9.40
CA THR A 76 12.85 -15.97 -10.13
C THR A 76 12.03 -17.20 -10.47
N ALA A 77 10.71 -17.05 -10.60
CA ALA A 77 9.82 -18.11 -11.01
C ALA A 77 8.58 -17.56 -11.73
N THR A 78 7.92 -18.41 -12.51
CA THR A 78 6.58 -18.15 -13.04
C THR A 78 5.57 -18.83 -12.13
N LEU A 79 4.60 -18.09 -11.60
CA LEU A 79 3.47 -18.65 -10.88
C LEU A 79 2.28 -18.74 -11.85
N SER A 80 1.81 -19.95 -12.11
CA SER A 80 0.62 -20.19 -12.94
C SER A 80 -0.54 -20.62 -12.07
N LEU A 81 -1.74 -20.14 -12.37
CA LEU A 81 -2.95 -20.53 -11.64
C LEU A 81 -3.08 -22.06 -11.59
N ALA A 82 -3.33 -22.62 -10.41
CA ALA A 82 -3.22 -24.06 -10.16
C ALA A 82 -4.48 -24.87 -10.52
N GLY A 83 -5.49 -24.21 -11.09
CA GLY A 83 -6.80 -24.79 -11.44
C GLY A 83 -7.64 -23.77 -12.21
N GLU A 84 -8.96 -24.01 -12.25
CA GLU A 84 -9.90 -23.07 -12.85
C GLU A 84 -9.98 -21.76 -12.05
N PRO A 85 -10.05 -20.59 -12.71
CA PRO A 85 -10.32 -19.30 -12.06
C PRO A 85 -11.55 -19.35 -11.15
N CYS A 86 -11.38 -18.89 -9.91
CA CYS A 86 -12.47 -18.76 -8.95
C CYS A 86 -13.26 -17.47 -9.18
N ASN A 87 -12.60 -16.39 -9.62
CA ASN A 87 -13.17 -15.08 -9.94
C ASN A 87 -14.18 -14.59 -8.88
N VAL A 88 -13.80 -14.69 -7.60
CA VAL A 88 -14.73 -14.45 -6.49
C VAL A 88 -14.93 -12.96 -6.27
N TYR A 89 -13.84 -12.20 -6.25
CA TYR A 89 -13.82 -10.77 -5.95
C TYR A 89 -13.32 -9.92 -7.13
N GLY A 90 -13.11 -10.56 -8.28
CA GLY A 90 -12.46 -9.98 -9.44
C GLY A 90 -12.18 -11.03 -10.50
N THR A 91 -11.25 -10.73 -11.41
CA THR A 91 -10.76 -11.68 -12.41
C THR A 91 -9.38 -12.19 -12.01
N ASP A 92 -9.22 -13.50 -11.86
CA ASP A 92 -7.92 -14.13 -11.54
C ASP A 92 -6.86 -13.81 -12.59
N ILE A 93 -5.64 -13.53 -12.11
CA ILE A 93 -4.49 -13.29 -12.98
C ILE A 93 -3.82 -14.63 -13.33
N ALA A 94 -4.01 -15.12 -14.54
CA ALA A 94 -3.55 -16.45 -14.95
C ALA A 94 -2.05 -16.73 -14.71
N THR A 95 -1.19 -15.71 -14.88
CA THR A 95 0.27 -15.84 -14.78
C THR A 95 0.88 -14.67 -14.02
N LEU A 96 1.61 -14.97 -12.95
CA LEU A 96 2.39 -14.01 -12.17
C LEU A 96 3.90 -14.29 -12.32
N SER A 97 4.70 -13.25 -12.13
CA SER A 97 6.15 -13.32 -11.98
C SER A 97 6.52 -13.18 -10.51
N LEU A 98 7.25 -14.17 -9.99
CA LEU A 98 7.86 -14.13 -8.67
C LEU A 98 9.33 -13.73 -8.82
N THR A 99 9.74 -12.72 -8.07
CA THR A 99 11.15 -12.35 -7.87
C THR A 99 11.47 -12.33 -6.39
N VAL A 100 12.53 -13.04 -6.00
CA VAL A 100 13.08 -13.05 -4.65
C VAL A 100 14.50 -12.51 -4.72
N ASP A 101 14.74 -11.33 -4.15
CA ASP A 101 16.04 -10.64 -4.16
C ASP A 101 16.55 -10.44 -2.74
N TYR A 102 17.72 -11.01 -2.47
CA TYR A 102 18.47 -10.80 -1.24
C TYR A 102 19.24 -9.49 -1.38
N GLN A 103 18.65 -8.41 -0.85
CA GLN A 103 19.17 -7.06 -1.02
C GLN A 103 20.27 -6.70 -0.02
N ALA A 104 20.27 -7.32 1.16
CA ALA A 104 21.30 -7.14 2.19
C ALA A 104 21.40 -8.39 3.06
N LYS A 105 22.30 -8.37 4.07
CA LYS A 105 22.41 -9.43 5.07
C LYS A 105 21.08 -9.65 5.83
N ASP A 106 20.34 -8.58 6.07
CA ASP A 106 19.14 -8.50 6.89
C ASP A 106 17.90 -8.06 6.10
N ARG A 107 17.98 -8.02 4.76
CA ARG A 107 16.88 -7.56 3.89
C ARG A 107 16.64 -8.49 2.72
N LEU A 108 15.45 -9.08 2.71
CA LEU A 108 14.91 -9.91 1.63
C LEU A 108 13.72 -9.17 1.02
N ASN A 109 13.68 -9.06 -0.31
CA ASN A 109 12.53 -8.55 -1.05
C ASN A 109 11.89 -9.69 -1.83
N ILE A 110 10.58 -9.83 -1.67
CA ILE A 110 9.75 -10.79 -2.43
C ILE A 110 8.74 -9.95 -3.19
N GLN A 111 8.72 -10.10 -4.51
CA GLN A 111 7.82 -9.38 -5.39
C GLN A 111 7.02 -10.39 -6.21
N ILE A 112 5.69 -10.23 -6.20
CA ILE A 112 4.74 -10.99 -7.01
C ILE A 112 3.91 -9.98 -7.80
N ILE A 113 4.03 -10.02 -9.13
CA ILE A 113 3.34 -9.10 -10.05
C ILE A 113 2.76 -9.87 -11.24
N PRO A 114 1.73 -9.37 -11.91
CA PRO A 114 1.28 -9.93 -13.19
C PRO A 114 2.44 -10.06 -14.19
N ALA A 115 2.58 -11.24 -14.80
CA ALA A 115 3.66 -11.49 -15.77
C ALA A 115 3.42 -10.77 -17.11
N HIS A 116 2.15 -10.47 -17.40
CA HIS A 116 1.72 -9.80 -18.63
C HIS A 116 0.88 -8.58 -18.25
N LEU A 117 1.49 -7.41 -18.33
CA LEU A 117 0.79 -6.14 -18.24
C LEU A 117 0.52 -5.65 -19.66
N ASP A 118 -0.75 -5.63 -20.05
CA ASP A 118 -1.21 -5.07 -21.32
C ASP A 118 -2.32 -4.03 -21.05
N ALA A 119 -2.82 -3.42 -22.13
CA ALA A 119 -3.87 -2.40 -22.03
C ALA A 119 -5.18 -2.92 -21.37
N SER A 120 -5.39 -4.24 -21.31
CA SER A 120 -6.57 -4.85 -20.69
C SER A 120 -6.43 -5.07 -19.17
N ASN A 121 -5.20 -5.07 -18.65
CA ASN A 121 -4.89 -5.21 -17.20
C ASN A 121 -4.10 -4.01 -16.66
N ALA A 122 -4.21 -2.86 -17.32
CA ALA A 122 -3.49 -1.62 -17.01
C ALA A 122 -3.88 -0.97 -15.67
N SER A 123 -4.81 -1.56 -14.92
CA SER A 123 -5.16 -1.13 -13.56
C SER A 123 -4.09 -1.50 -12.52
N PHE A 124 -3.15 -2.41 -12.85
CA PHE A 124 -2.10 -2.76 -11.92
C PHE A 124 -1.10 -1.59 -11.76
N TYR A 125 -1.18 -0.94 -10.61
CA TYR A 125 -0.39 0.25 -10.31
C TYR A 125 0.83 -0.12 -9.45
N LEU A 126 2.01 0.29 -9.92
CA LEU A 126 3.22 0.32 -9.12
C LEU A 126 3.52 1.77 -8.73
N ILE A 127 3.85 1.98 -7.46
CA ILE A 127 4.27 3.29 -6.98
C ILE A 127 5.56 3.68 -7.71
N ASP A 128 5.57 4.91 -8.24
CA ASP A 128 6.73 5.47 -8.91
C ASP A 128 7.90 5.62 -7.93
N GLU A 129 9.09 5.14 -8.30
CA GLU A 129 10.29 5.26 -7.49
C GLU A 129 10.79 6.70 -7.35
N ASP A 130 10.40 7.59 -8.27
CA ASP A 130 10.70 9.03 -8.15
C ASP A 130 9.89 9.67 -7.01
N VAL A 131 8.72 9.10 -6.68
CA VAL A 131 7.87 9.55 -5.57
C VAL A 131 8.25 8.84 -4.27
N VAL A 132 8.43 7.51 -4.33
CA VAL A 132 8.81 6.68 -3.19
C VAL A 132 10.03 5.83 -3.55
N PRO A 133 11.26 6.33 -3.30
CA PRO A 133 12.48 5.62 -3.67
C PRO A 133 12.59 4.26 -2.99
N ARG A 134 12.81 3.21 -3.78
CA ARG A 134 13.09 1.88 -3.25
C ARG A 134 14.51 1.80 -2.71
N SER A 135 14.67 1.05 -1.63
CA SER A 135 15.99 0.78 -1.07
C SER A 135 16.86 0.02 -2.08
N GLN A 136 17.99 0.61 -2.44
CA GLN A 136 18.92 -0.01 -3.38
C GLN A 136 19.58 -1.25 -2.75
N ALA A 137 19.70 -2.31 -3.54
CA ALA A 137 20.35 -3.52 -3.09
C ALA A 137 21.84 -3.26 -2.82
N SER A 138 22.30 -3.78 -1.69
CA SER A 138 23.69 -3.75 -1.25
C SER A 138 24.38 -5.10 -1.58
N ASN A 139 25.41 -5.48 -0.81
CA ASN A 139 26.14 -6.75 -0.95
C ASN A 139 25.31 -7.98 -0.48
N GLY A 140 24.00 -8.00 -0.73
CA GLY A 140 23.13 -9.12 -0.38
C GLY A 140 23.39 -10.34 -1.25
N SER A 141 23.35 -11.52 -0.63
CA SER A 141 23.45 -12.81 -1.30
C SER A 141 22.76 -13.89 -0.47
N VAL A 142 22.36 -14.98 -1.12
CA VAL A 142 21.70 -16.12 -0.45
C VAL A 142 22.60 -16.71 0.65
N SER A 143 23.92 -16.77 0.41
CA SER A 143 24.87 -17.35 1.36
C SER A 143 25.14 -16.44 2.56
N ALA A 144 25.22 -15.13 2.35
CA ALA A 144 25.57 -14.16 3.40
C ALA A 144 24.38 -13.66 4.23
N SER A 145 23.15 -13.89 3.78
CA SER A 145 21.92 -13.46 4.45
C SER A 145 21.66 -14.22 5.76
N ASP A 146 21.10 -13.50 6.74
CA ASP A 146 20.54 -14.05 7.98
C ASP A 146 19.11 -14.59 7.80
N LEU A 147 18.53 -14.37 6.62
CA LEU A 147 17.20 -14.85 6.23
C LEU A 147 17.33 -16.00 5.24
N THR A 148 16.39 -16.94 5.27
CA THR A 148 16.28 -18.04 4.30
C THR A 148 14.88 -18.05 3.71
N PHE A 149 14.79 -18.01 2.39
CA PHE A 149 13.55 -18.20 1.62
C PHE A 149 13.41 -19.67 1.22
N SER A 150 12.27 -20.27 1.52
CA SER A 150 11.89 -21.61 1.06
C SER A 150 10.48 -21.58 0.48
N TRP A 151 10.20 -22.46 -0.48
CA TRP A 151 8.89 -22.55 -1.12
C TRP A 151 8.52 -23.99 -1.45
N SER A 152 7.24 -24.25 -1.67
CA SER A 152 6.69 -25.54 -2.06
C SER A 152 5.48 -25.35 -2.98
N ASN A 153 5.17 -26.36 -3.80
CA ASN A 153 3.95 -26.43 -4.60
C ASN A 153 2.88 -27.37 -4.01
N GLY A 154 3.10 -27.94 -2.83
CA GLY A 154 2.15 -28.85 -2.18
C GLY A 154 1.44 -28.18 -1.00
N PRO A 155 0.08 -28.10 -0.99
CA PRO A 155 -0.88 -28.47 -2.04
C PRO A 155 -0.98 -27.47 -3.21
N SER A 156 -0.64 -26.21 -2.97
CA SER A 156 -0.44 -25.12 -3.93
C SER A 156 0.85 -24.37 -3.58
N PHE A 157 1.22 -23.36 -4.37
CA PHE A 157 2.39 -22.51 -4.12
C PHE A 157 2.29 -21.84 -2.76
N ASN A 158 3.27 -22.11 -1.91
CA ASN A 158 3.47 -21.45 -0.64
C ASN A 158 4.95 -21.14 -0.43
N PHE A 159 5.24 -20.13 0.39
CA PHE A 159 6.60 -19.77 0.76
C PHE A 159 6.72 -19.42 2.23
N GLU A 160 7.96 -19.50 2.71
CA GLU A 160 8.34 -19.14 4.07
C GLU A 160 9.64 -18.34 4.07
N VAL A 161 9.74 -17.43 5.04
CA VAL A 161 10.96 -16.73 5.39
C VAL A 161 11.33 -17.11 6.81
N THR A 162 12.52 -17.68 6.98
CA THR A 162 13.03 -18.12 8.28
C THR A 162 14.31 -17.39 8.67
N ARG A 163 14.51 -17.19 9.97
CA ARG A 163 15.76 -16.66 10.52
C ARG A 163 16.80 -17.79 10.56
N LYS A 164 17.89 -17.65 9.82
CA LYS A 164 18.95 -18.68 9.69
C LYS A 164 19.59 -19.06 11.03
N ALA A 165 19.74 -18.10 11.94
CA ALA A 165 20.42 -18.33 13.22
C ALA A 165 19.61 -19.18 14.21
N THR A 166 18.28 -19.04 14.24
CA THR A 166 17.41 -19.70 15.22
C THR A 166 16.50 -20.76 14.61
N GLY A 167 16.23 -20.67 13.30
CA GLY A 167 15.21 -21.47 12.63
C GLY A 167 13.79 -20.91 12.76
N ASP A 168 13.61 -19.77 13.42
CA ASP A 168 12.28 -19.19 13.62
C ASP A 168 11.64 -18.78 12.28
N VAL A 169 10.37 -19.12 12.12
CA VAL A 169 9.56 -18.69 10.99
C VAL A 169 9.09 -17.25 11.21
N LEU A 170 9.48 -16.35 10.31
CA LEU A 170 9.12 -14.93 10.37
C LEU A 170 7.90 -14.61 9.51
N PHE A 171 7.70 -15.36 8.43
CA PHE A 171 6.58 -15.25 7.52
C PHE A 171 6.33 -16.61 6.88
N SER A 172 5.08 -17.09 6.85
CA SER A 172 4.74 -18.38 6.26
C SER A 172 3.34 -18.39 5.71
N THR A 173 3.23 -18.60 4.40
CA THR A 173 1.97 -18.80 3.68
C THR A 173 1.58 -20.28 3.60
N LYS A 174 2.16 -21.13 4.47
CA LYS A 174 1.77 -22.54 4.49
C LYS A 174 0.33 -22.68 4.97
N ASN A 175 -0.37 -23.66 4.41
CA ASN A 175 -1.78 -23.97 4.70
C ASN A 175 -2.78 -22.88 4.27
N THR A 176 -2.33 -21.90 3.49
CA THR A 176 -3.17 -20.86 2.90
C THR A 176 -2.92 -20.83 1.39
N VAL A 177 -3.77 -20.14 0.64
CA VAL A 177 -3.63 -19.97 -0.81
C VAL A 177 -3.34 -18.51 -1.14
N VAL A 178 -2.37 -18.28 -2.02
CA VAL A 178 -2.14 -16.94 -2.59
C VAL A 178 -3.26 -16.66 -3.58
N VAL A 179 -4.10 -15.66 -3.29
CA VAL A 179 -5.17 -15.22 -4.20
C VAL A 179 -4.71 -13.92 -4.86
N TYR A 180 -4.84 -13.87 -6.19
CA TYR A 180 -4.40 -12.71 -6.96
C TYR A 180 -5.36 -12.49 -8.13
N GLU A 181 -6.25 -11.54 -7.93
CA GLU A 181 -7.22 -11.07 -8.89
C GLU A 181 -6.93 -9.59 -9.21
N ASN A 182 -7.55 -9.07 -10.26
CA ASN A 182 -7.31 -7.69 -10.73
C ASN A 182 -7.66 -6.58 -9.70
N GLN A 183 -8.55 -6.84 -8.75
CA GLN A 183 -8.99 -5.89 -7.71
C GLN A 183 -8.93 -6.48 -6.28
N PHE A 184 -8.43 -7.70 -6.14
CA PHE A 184 -8.36 -8.40 -4.85
C PHE A 184 -7.07 -9.21 -4.77
N ILE A 185 -6.29 -8.98 -3.72
CA ILE A 185 -5.06 -9.72 -3.44
C ILE A 185 -5.14 -10.17 -1.98
N GLU A 186 -4.99 -11.47 -1.75
CA GLU A 186 -4.98 -12.04 -0.41
C GLU A 186 -3.70 -12.82 -0.19
N LEU A 187 -3.03 -12.48 0.91
CA LEU A 187 -1.81 -13.13 1.37
C LEU A 187 -1.88 -13.28 2.87
N GLU A 188 -1.92 -14.52 3.33
CA GLU A 188 -1.97 -14.83 4.76
C GLU A 188 -0.61 -15.30 5.28
N THR A 189 -0.29 -14.90 6.51
CA THR A 189 0.82 -15.49 7.26
C THR A 189 0.37 -15.92 8.64
N SER A 190 0.85 -17.07 9.09
CA SER A 190 0.71 -17.46 10.49
C SER A 190 1.60 -16.60 11.39
N LEU A 191 1.10 -16.30 12.60
CA LEU A 191 1.85 -15.67 13.68
C LEU A 191 1.99 -16.66 14.84
N PRO A 192 3.10 -16.63 15.60
CA PRO A 192 3.26 -17.47 16.78
C PRO A 192 2.29 -17.08 17.89
N GLU A 193 2.06 -18.00 18.84
CA GLU A 193 1.37 -17.67 20.09
C GLU A 193 2.06 -16.50 20.81
N ASP A 194 1.28 -15.65 21.47
CA ASP A 194 1.77 -14.45 22.18
C ASP A 194 2.60 -13.48 21.32
N TYR A 195 2.34 -13.42 20.01
CA TYR A 195 3.01 -12.50 19.10
C TYR A 195 2.91 -11.02 19.55
N ASN A 196 3.90 -10.23 19.16
CA ASN A 196 3.90 -8.79 19.38
C ASN A 196 3.92 -8.07 18.02
N LEU A 197 2.74 -7.66 17.56
CA LEU A 197 2.56 -6.93 16.28
C LEU A 197 2.23 -5.46 16.56
N TYR A 198 2.84 -4.57 15.77
CA TYR A 198 2.72 -3.12 15.89
C TYR A 198 2.75 -2.50 14.49
N GLY A 199 2.23 -1.27 14.35
CA GLY A 199 2.25 -0.54 13.09
C GLY A 199 0.90 -0.58 12.39
N LEU A 200 0.91 -0.92 11.09
CA LEU A 200 -0.27 -0.96 10.21
C LEU A 200 -1.18 0.27 10.35
N GLY A 201 -0.61 1.46 10.52
CA GLY A 201 -1.37 2.70 10.76
C GLY A 201 -2.11 3.23 9.51
N GLU A 202 -3.04 4.18 9.68
CA GLU A 202 -3.34 4.98 10.89
C GLU A 202 -4.64 4.52 11.58
N HIS A 203 -4.56 4.12 12.86
CA HIS A 203 -5.72 3.67 13.64
C HIS A 203 -5.62 4.13 15.11
N VAL A 204 -6.76 4.45 15.72
CA VAL A 204 -6.86 4.75 17.16
C VAL A 204 -7.11 3.46 17.93
N GLN A 205 -6.04 2.81 18.38
CA GLN A 205 -6.10 1.55 19.12
C GLN A 205 -4.98 1.44 20.16
N GLN A 206 -4.93 0.32 20.89
CA GLN A 206 -3.80 0.00 21.76
C GLN A 206 -2.52 -0.16 20.93
N PHE A 207 -1.35 0.13 21.53
CA PHE A 207 -0.08 0.08 20.80
C PHE A 207 0.21 -1.31 20.22
N ARG A 208 0.02 -2.37 21.02
CA ARG A 208 0.11 -3.78 20.55
C ARG A 208 -1.20 -4.18 19.88
N ILE A 209 -1.10 -4.60 18.62
CA ILE A 209 -2.21 -5.15 17.84
C ILE A 209 -2.57 -6.53 18.40
N LYS A 210 -3.88 -6.75 18.59
CA LYS A 210 -4.44 -7.98 19.15
C LYS A 210 -5.13 -8.82 18.06
N GLU A 211 -5.51 -10.03 18.43
CA GLU A 211 -6.24 -10.96 17.59
C GLU A 211 -7.66 -10.49 17.26
N ASN A 212 -8.22 -11.05 16.18
CA ASN A 212 -9.60 -10.84 15.74
C ASN A 212 -9.96 -9.35 15.52
N LEU A 213 -9.10 -8.66 14.76
CA LEU A 213 -9.24 -7.27 14.39
C LEU A 213 -9.05 -7.10 12.88
N THR A 214 -9.83 -6.22 12.27
CA THR A 214 -9.65 -5.77 10.89
C THR A 214 -9.19 -4.31 10.90
N LEU A 215 -8.08 -4.02 10.23
CA LEU A 215 -7.49 -2.68 10.14
C LEU A 215 -7.56 -2.21 8.69
N THR A 216 -8.35 -1.17 8.43
CA THR A 216 -8.58 -0.67 7.06
C THR A 216 -7.64 0.47 6.71
N THR A 217 -6.70 0.25 5.79
CA THR A 217 -5.82 1.32 5.29
C THR A 217 -6.45 2.04 4.10
N TRP A 218 -7.18 3.12 4.37
CA TRP A 218 -7.69 4.05 3.36
C TRP A 218 -7.62 5.48 3.90
N ALA A 219 -6.90 6.37 3.20
CA ALA A 219 -6.78 7.76 3.65
C ALA A 219 -8.15 8.44 3.60
N ALA A 220 -8.68 8.79 4.78
CA ALA A 220 -9.98 9.41 4.95
C ALA A 220 -9.89 10.60 5.91
N ASP A 221 -10.65 11.65 5.63
CA ASP A 221 -10.85 12.76 6.58
C ASP A 221 -11.89 12.33 7.62
N ALA A 222 -11.45 11.51 8.57
CA ALA A 222 -12.29 10.95 9.63
C ALA A 222 -11.72 11.35 11.01
N GLY A 223 -12.54 12.04 11.82
CA GLY A 223 -12.15 12.45 13.17
C GLY A 223 -12.06 11.29 14.19
N ASN A 224 -12.50 10.10 13.80
CA ASN A 224 -12.47 8.86 14.57
C ASN A 224 -12.07 7.69 13.66
N VAL A 225 -10.77 7.41 13.54
CA VAL A 225 -10.25 6.20 12.85
C VAL A 225 -10.34 4.96 13.75
N ILE A 226 -11.51 4.73 14.33
CA ILE A 226 -11.83 3.51 15.06
C ILE A 226 -12.48 2.58 14.04
N ASP A 227 -11.77 1.54 13.63
CA ASP A 227 -12.38 0.43 12.90
C ASP A 227 -13.25 -0.36 13.90
N GLU A 228 -14.54 -0.52 13.57
CA GLU A 228 -15.50 -1.33 14.35
C GLU A 228 -15.35 -2.84 14.09
#